data_AF-A0AAE9AER9-F1
#
_entry.id   AF-A0AAE9AER9-F1
#
_cell.length_a   1.000
_cell.length_b   1.000
_cell.length_c   1.000
_cell.angle_alpha   90.00
_cell.angle_beta   90.00
_cell.angle_gamma   90.00
#
_symmetry.space_group_name_H-M   'P 1'
#
loop_
_entity.id
_entity.type
_entity.pdbx_description
1 polymer ?
#
loop_
_entity_poly.entity_id
_entity_poly.type
_entity_poly.pdbx_seq_one_letter_code
_entity_poly.pdbx_strand_id
1 'polypeptide(L)'
;MDRFELIVLIIQRACTILAFLIHFPLTLLIMYKSPTSFGAYKYLLIYISLFELIYATLDVLVSPELYTYRSSFMLVLDSNKTFLPFWMLYPIDLLFCGMLGCSMAIFTINFVYRSDLIKSFESSKLFFWIASPIVYSAIWMFITAVTLQGNKFTDVMLEEQVLRKQNISISEIVYIGPNYYPQKEVIDWVPILGMATLTLMIFVSIYSIIYFAAKSYIAMNKLVLTSKNSQRYKASQAQLLNALVIQAIIPFVLMHLPASAVFIMPFFSCGNQTFASIFSVTVALYPVLDPLPTIFVVKCYRVAVTQYLSKICSLCGFHSQFEGDLPSSTSYQSPPIAIS
;
A
#
# COMPACT_ATOMS: atom_id res chain seq x y z
N MET A 1 -7.94 9.99 26.12
CA MET A 1 -7.17 9.15 25.20
C MET A 1 -6.27 8.26 26.03
N ASP A 2 -6.43 6.95 25.89
CA ASP A 2 -5.64 5.98 26.66
C ASP A 2 -4.18 5.98 26.18
N ARG A 3 -3.24 5.58 27.04
CA ARG A 3 -1.79 5.57 26.71
C ARG A 3 -1.51 4.75 25.44
N PHE A 4 -2.26 3.69 25.21
CA PHE A 4 -2.13 2.84 24.03
C PHE A 4 -2.60 3.54 22.75
N GLU A 5 -3.73 4.24 22.78
CA GLU A 5 -4.24 5.02 21.63
C GLU A 5 -3.26 6.14 21.24
N LEU A 6 -2.67 6.81 22.25
CA LEU A 6 -1.62 7.81 22.01
C LEU A 6 -0.40 7.21 21.29
N ILE A 7 0.02 6.01 21.68
CA ILE A 7 1.15 5.31 21.04
C ILE A 7 0.81 4.97 19.58
N VAL A 8 -0.39 4.46 19.30
CA VAL A 8 -0.85 4.17 17.94
C VAL A 8 -0.81 5.44 17.09
N LEU A 9 -1.36 6.53 17.58
CA LEU A 9 -1.36 7.81 16.89
C LEU A 9 0.06 8.28 16.57
N ILE A 10 0.98 8.25 17.54
CA ILE A 10 2.38 8.63 17.33
C ILE A 10 3.04 7.76 16.25
N ILE A 11 2.79 6.44 16.29
CA ILE A 11 3.33 5.50 15.30
C ILE A 11 2.80 5.83 13.91
N GLN A 12 1.50 6.08 13.74
CA GLN A 12 0.90 6.43 12.45
C GLN A 12 1.54 7.70 11.89
N ARG A 13 1.63 8.77 12.69
CA ARG A 13 2.25 10.04 12.27
C ARG A 13 3.72 9.87 11.88
N ALA A 14 4.48 9.08 12.64
CA ALA A 14 5.85 8.75 12.31
C ALA A 14 5.96 7.96 10.99
N CYS A 15 5.07 6.98 10.77
CA CYS A 15 5.02 6.21 9.54
C CYS A 15 4.72 7.09 8.33
N THR A 16 3.80 8.05 8.44
CA THR A 16 3.54 8.99 7.34
C THR A 16 4.79 9.80 6.99
N ILE A 17 5.47 10.38 7.99
CA ILE A 17 6.70 11.16 7.75
C ILE A 17 7.74 10.28 7.04
N LEU A 18 7.93 9.05 7.50
CA LEU A 18 8.85 8.09 6.87
C LEU A 18 8.42 7.73 5.45
N ALA A 19 7.13 7.53 5.19
CA ALA A 19 6.60 7.22 3.87
C ALA A 19 6.93 8.35 2.88
N PHE A 20 6.77 9.61 3.27
CA PHE A 20 7.19 10.77 2.46
C PHE A 20 8.70 10.78 2.22
N LEU A 21 9.50 10.58 3.28
CA LEU A 21 10.97 10.58 3.18
C LEU A 21 11.52 9.45 2.29
N ILE A 22 10.76 8.37 2.08
CA ILE A 22 11.17 7.24 1.25
C ILE A 22 10.61 7.36 -0.18
N HIS A 23 9.30 7.59 -0.32
CA HIS A 23 8.63 7.60 -1.63
C HIS A 23 9.00 8.81 -2.47
N PHE A 24 9.21 9.98 -1.86
CA PHE A 24 9.59 11.18 -2.62
C PHE A 24 10.97 11.00 -3.30
N PRO A 25 12.06 10.62 -2.59
CA PRO A 25 13.32 10.29 -3.24
C PRO A 25 13.23 9.10 -4.19
N LEU A 26 12.46 8.06 -3.86
CA LEU A 26 12.25 6.91 -4.74
C LEU A 26 11.64 7.34 -6.08
N THR A 27 10.62 8.19 -6.06
CA THR A 27 10.00 8.74 -7.27
C THR A 27 11.05 9.45 -8.13
N LEU A 28 11.89 10.30 -7.55
CA LEU A 28 12.98 10.96 -8.28
C LEU A 28 13.99 9.96 -8.86
N LEU A 29 14.36 8.93 -8.10
CA LEU A 29 15.25 7.86 -8.58
C LEU A 29 14.64 7.09 -9.75
N ILE A 30 13.34 6.77 -9.69
CA ILE A 30 12.66 6.10 -10.80
C ILE A 30 12.66 7.02 -12.04
N MET A 31 12.34 8.30 -11.87
CA MET A 31 12.31 9.23 -13.00
C MET A 31 13.68 9.39 -13.68
N TYR A 32 14.76 9.55 -12.91
CA TYR A 32 16.06 9.98 -13.43
C TYR A 32 17.13 8.88 -13.51
N LYS A 33 16.99 7.76 -12.80
CA LYS A 33 18.04 6.73 -12.69
C LYS A 33 17.59 5.32 -13.12
N SER A 34 16.32 5.10 -13.47
CA SER A 34 15.87 3.80 -13.99
C SER A 34 16.55 3.43 -15.32
N PRO A 35 17.00 2.17 -15.49
CA PRO A 35 17.48 1.66 -16.77
C PRO A 35 16.43 1.75 -17.88
N THR A 36 16.86 1.97 -19.12
CA THR A 36 15.97 1.93 -20.30
C THR A 36 15.30 0.56 -20.49
N SER A 37 15.92 -0.51 -19.99
CA SER A 37 15.36 -1.88 -20.02
C SER A 37 14.07 -2.05 -19.19
N PHE A 38 13.69 -1.07 -18.37
CA PHE A 38 12.46 -1.11 -17.59
C PHE A 38 11.22 -0.89 -18.46
N GLY A 39 11.32 -0.13 -19.56
CA GLY A 39 10.21 0.14 -20.46
C GLY A 39 8.96 0.65 -19.73
N ALA A 40 7.80 0.05 -20.02
CA ALA A 40 6.51 0.42 -19.44
C ALA A 40 6.43 0.25 -17.90
N TYR A 41 7.22 -0.65 -17.32
CA TYR A 41 7.24 -0.88 -15.87
C TYR A 41 7.68 0.35 -15.08
N LYS A 42 8.51 1.21 -15.68
CA LYS A 42 8.92 2.46 -15.05
C LYS A 42 7.70 3.32 -14.68
N TYR A 43 6.72 3.41 -15.57
CA TYR A 43 5.50 4.18 -15.32
C TYR A 43 4.62 3.53 -14.25
N LEU A 44 4.59 2.20 -14.19
CA LEU A 44 3.89 1.47 -13.12
C LEU A 44 4.51 1.74 -11.74
N LEU A 45 5.85 1.74 -11.64
CA LEU A 45 6.55 2.10 -10.40
C LEU A 45 6.29 3.56 -9.96
N ILE A 46 6.26 4.50 -10.90
CA ILE A 46 5.90 5.90 -10.62
C ILE A 46 4.46 5.98 -10.10
N TYR A 47 3.52 5.29 -10.78
CA TYR A 47 2.13 5.25 -10.38
C TYR A 47 1.95 4.74 -8.94
N ILE A 48 2.63 3.65 -8.57
CA ILE A 48 2.59 3.10 -7.20
C ILE A 48 3.14 4.12 -6.21
N SER A 49 4.31 4.69 -6.47
CA SER A 49 4.93 5.63 -5.52
C SER A 49 4.10 6.91 -5.33
N LEU A 50 3.46 7.41 -6.40
CA LEU A 50 2.53 8.53 -6.30
C LEU A 50 1.25 8.16 -5.53
N PHE A 51 0.70 6.98 -5.78
CA PHE A 51 -0.46 6.46 -5.05
C PHE A 51 -0.17 6.36 -3.55
N GLU A 52 0.99 5.81 -3.17
CA GLU A 52 1.41 5.69 -1.77
C GLU A 52 1.60 7.05 -1.08
N LEU A 53 2.12 8.06 -1.79
CA LEU A 53 2.19 9.43 -1.28
C LEU A 53 0.81 10.04 -1.04
N ILE A 54 -0.13 9.83 -1.97
CA ILE A 54 -1.52 10.30 -1.82
C ILE A 54 -2.18 9.58 -0.64
N TYR A 55 -1.98 8.28 -0.50
CA TYR A 55 -2.54 7.48 0.60
C TYR A 55 -2.02 7.95 1.95
N ALA A 56 -0.70 8.15 2.06
CA ALA A 56 -0.06 8.69 3.27
C ALA A 56 -0.55 10.11 3.60
N THR A 57 -0.79 10.96 2.58
CA THR A 57 -1.37 12.29 2.77
C THR A 57 -2.77 12.20 3.36
N LEU A 58 -3.60 11.32 2.82
CA LEU A 58 -4.98 11.14 3.28
C LEU A 58 -5.04 10.61 4.71
N ASP A 59 -4.22 9.62 5.06
CA ASP A 59 -4.12 9.10 6.42
C ASP A 59 -3.88 10.21 7.46
N VAL A 60 -2.95 11.13 7.18
CA VAL A 60 -2.69 12.29 8.06
C VAL A 60 -3.83 13.29 8.06
N LEU A 61 -4.41 13.55 6.90
CA LEU A 61 -5.47 14.54 6.71
C LEU A 61 -6.75 14.15 7.45
N VAL A 62 -7.13 12.88 7.39
CA VAL A 62 -8.39 12.38 7.96
C VAL A 62 -8.24 11.86 9.37
N SER A 63 -7.02 11.45 9.77
CA SER A 63 -6.72 10.90 11.10
C SER A 63 -7.68 9.76 11.49
N PRO A 64 -7.73 8.68 10.70
CA PRO A 64 -8.75 7.65 10.83
C PRO A 64 -8.62 6.87 12.14
N GLU A 65 -9.71 6.69 12.86
CA GLU A 65 -9.75 5.89 14.08
C GLU A 65 -10.58 4.62 13.88
N LEU A 66 -9.98 3.47 14.16
CA LEU A 66 -10.65 2.19 14.03
C LEU A 66 -11.13 1.73 15.40
N TYR A 67 -12.43 1.49 15.50
CA TYR A 67 -13.08 0.96 16.68
C TYR A 67 -13.69 -0.41 16.39
N THR A 68 -13.54 -1.34 17.31
CA THR A 68 -14.27 -2.60 17.23
C THR A 68 -14.70 -3.07 18.61
N TYR A 69 -15.94 -3.55 18.66
CA TYR A 69 -16.53 -4.06 19.88
C TYR A 69 -17.53 -5.15 19.53
N ARG A 70 -17.29 -6.36 20.03
CA ARG A 70 -18.12 -7.55 19.79
C ARG A 70 -18.39 -7.76 18.30
N SER A 71 -19.56 -7.34 17.83
CA SER A 71 -20.03 -7.54 16.46
C SER A 71 -19.96 -6.30 15.58
N SER A 72 -19.34 -5.22 16.06
CA SER A 72 -19.19 -3.98 15.32
C SER A 72 -17.72 -3.71 14.99
N PHE A 73 -17.48 -3.15 13.81
CA PHE A 73 -16.20 -2.58 13.39
C PHE A 73 -16.52 -1.26 12.69
N MET A 74 -15.90 -0.17 13.14
CA MET A 74 -16.18 1.18 12.66
C MET A 74 -14.87 1.88 12.37
N LEU A 75 -14.83 2.53 11.21
CA LEU A 75 -13.89 3.59 10.91
C LEU A 75 -14.58 4.91 11.25
N VAL A 76 -13.95 5.71 12.11
CA VAL A 76 -14.50 6.95 12.65
C VAL A 76 -13.55 8.09 12.34
N LEU A 77 -14.10 9.21 11.85
CA LEU A 77 -13.40 10.46 11.66
C LEU A 77 -14.00 11.51 12.60
N ASP A 78 -13.13 12.12 13.40
CA ASP A 78 -13.47 13.20 14.32
C ASP A 78 -13.16 14.56 13.68
N SER A 79 -14.18 15.41 13.55
CA SER A 79 -14.04 16.76 12.99
C SER A 79 -13.08 17.65 13.77
N ASN A 80 -12.85 17.37 15.06
CA ASN A 80 -11.90 18.12 15.88
C ASN A 80 -10.43 17.73 15.60
N LYS A 81 -10.18 16.63 14.88
CA LYS A 81 -8.83 16.12 14.56
C LYS A 81 -8.38 16.45 13.14
N THR A 82 -9.22 17.13 12.37
CA THR A 82 -8.93 17.51 11.00
C THR A 82 -9.33 18.97 10.74
N PHE A 83 -8.69 19.59 9.77
CA PHE A 83 -9.04 20.94 9.31
C PHE A 83 -10.11 20.93 8.21
N LEU A 84 -10.58 19.74 7.82
CA LEU A 84 -11.62 19.59 6.82
C LEU A 84 -12.99 20.01 7.35
N PRO A 85 -13.83 20.65 6.53
CA PRO A 85 -15.19 20.96 6.92
C PRO A 85 -16.01 19.65 7.07
N PHE A 86 -16.97 19.64 7.99
CA PHE A 86 -17.75 18.45 8.35
C PHE A 86 -18.38 17.72 7.14
N TRP A 87 -18.91 18.47 6.16
CA TRP A 87 -19.53 17.89 4.96
C TRP A 87 -18.56 17.10 4.07
N MET A 88 -17.24 17.34 4.19
CA MET A 88 -16.21 16.61 3.45
C MET A 88 -15.79 15.31 4.15
N LEU A 89 -16.13 15.12 5.43
CA LEU A 89 -15.62 14.00 6.21
C LEU A 89 -16.15 12.66 5.68
N TYR A 90 -17.45 12.55 5.42
CA TYR A 90 -18.00 11.28 4.93
C TYR A 90 -17.48 10.89 3.53
N PRO A 91 -17.44 11.81 2.53
CA PRO A 91 -16.81 11.51 1.24
C PRO A 91 -15.32 11.12 1.34
N ILE A 92 -14.56 11.77 2.22
CA ILE A 92 -13.13 11.47 2.36
C ILE A 92 -12.88 10.17 3.14
N ASP A 93 -13.77 9.82 4.06
CA ASP A 93 -13.79 8.52 4.74
C ASP A 93 -14.03 7.38 3.73
N LEU A 94 -15.04 7.54 2.86
CA LEU A 94 -15.28 6.62 1.75
C LEU A 94 -14.05 6.50 0.83
N LEU A 95 -13.42 7.63 0.50
CA LEU A 95 -12.21 7.63 -0.32
C LEU A 95 -11.07 6.88 0.37
N PHE A 96 -10.88 7.06 1.68
CA PHE A 96 -9.87 6.34 2.45
C PHE A 96 -10.11 4.82 2.42
N CYS A 97 -11.36 4.37 2.63
CA CYS A 97 -11.75 2.97 2.45
C CYS A 97 -11.51 2.47 1.02
N GLY A 98 -11.85 3.27 0.01
CA GLY A 98 -11.64 2.94 -1.39
C GLY A 98 -10.16 2.75 -1.72
N MET A 99 -9.30 3.65 -1.21
CA MET A 99 -7.86 3.57 -1.42
C MET A 99 -7.24 2.33 -0.78
N LEU A 100 -7.75 1.86 0.36
CA LEU A 100 -7.36 0.56 0.89
C LEU A 100 -7.60 -0.57 -0.14
N GLY A 101 -8.79 -0.60 -0.75
CA GLY A 101 -9.12 -1.54 -1.84
C GLY A 101 -8.27 -1.32 -3.09
N CYS A 102 -8.01 -0.07 -3.46
CA CYS A 102 -7.15 0.31 -4.59
C CYS A 102 -5.75 -0.28 -4.42
N SER A 103 -5.13 -0.09 -3.24
CA SER A 103 -3.80 -0.61 -2.91
C SER A 103 -3.73 -2.14 -3.12
N MET A 104 -4.74 -2.88 -2.65
CA MET A 104 -4.84 -4.33 -2.86
C MET A 104 -4.86 -4.73 -4.35
N ALA A 105 -5.62 -4.00 -5.17
CA ALA A 105 -5.66 -4.24 -6.62
C ALA A 105 -4.33 -3.89 -7.32
N ILE A 106 -3.66 -2.81 -6.90
CA ILE A 106 -2.35 -2.39 -7.43
C ILE A 106 -1.32 -3.52 -7.26
N PHE A 107 -1.27 -4.20 -6.11
CA PHE A 107 -0.34 -5.33 -5.93
C PHE A 107 -0.63 -6.46 -6.88
N THR A 108 -1.91 -6.81 -7.06
CA THR A 108 -2.29 -7.86 -8.02
C THR A 108 -1.75 -7.54 -9.41
N ILE A 109 -1.88 -6.29 -9.87
CA ILE A 109 -1.40 -5.86 -11.19
C ILE A 109 0.12 -5.93 -11.30
N ASN A 110 0.87 -5.64 -10.23
CA ASN A 110 2.32 -5.79 -10.24
C ASN A 110 2.75 -7.24 -10.55
N PHE A 111 2.04 -8.24 -10.01
CA PHE A 111 2.28 -9.64 -10.33
C PHE A 111 1.79 -10.02 -11.73
N VAL A 112 0.63 -9.53 -12.15
CA VAL A 112 0.10 -9.78 -13.50
C VAL A 112 1.09 -9.29 -14.57
N TYR A 113 1.57 -8.05 -14.43
CA TYR A 113 2.56 -7.44 -15.33
C TYR A 113 3.79 -8.34 -15.55
N ARG A 114 4.24 -9.02 -14.50
CA ARG A 114 5.42 -9.89 -14.55
C ARG A 114 5.13 -11.30 -15.02
N SER A 115 3.94 -11.83 -14.75
CA SER A 115 3.57 -13.18 -15.15
C SER A 115 3.46 -13.35 -16.67
N ASP A 116 3.05 -12.28 -17.36
CA ASP A 116 2.88 -12.25 -18.82
C ASP A 116 4.09 -11.67 -19.56
N LEU A 117 5.24 -11.57 -18.87
CA LEU A 117 6.57 -11.18 -19.36
C LEU A 117 6.57 -10.80 -20.86
N ILE A 118 6.27 -9.52 -21.12
CA ILE A 118 6.60 -8.75 -22.33
C ILE A 118 5.56 -8.73 -23.46
N LYS A 119 4.51 -9.58 -23.48
CA LYS A 119 3.56 -9.56 -24.61
C LYS A 119 2.24 -8.81 -24.38
N SER A 120 1.73 -8.75 -23.15
CA SER A 120 0.39 -8.19 -22.89
C SER A 120 0.39 -6.68 -22.59
N PHE A 121 1.55 -6.11 -22.21
CA PHE A 121 1.72 -4.69 -21.91
C PHE A 121 2.51 -3.98 -23.02
N GLU A 122 1.97 -3.99 -24.23
CA GLU A 122 2.31 -2.93 -25.19
C GLU A 122 1.86 -1.58 -24.61
N SER A 123 2.57 -0.49 -24.92
CA SER A 123 2.29 0.85 -24.37
C SER A 123 0.82 1.29 -24.55
N SER A 124 0.13 0.73 -25.55
CA SER A 124 -1.29 0.95 -25.85
C SER A 124 -2.25 0.41 -24.79
N LYS A 125 -1.86 -0.63 -24.03
CA LYS A 125 -2.71 -1.29 -23.03
C LYS A 125 -2.45 -0.81 -21.60
N LEU A 126 -1.39 -0.02 -21.37
CA LEU A 126 -1.01 0.49 -20.04
C LEU A 126 -2.16 1.25 -19.36
N PHE A 127 -2.96 1.98 -20.13
CA PHE A 127 -4.12 2.71 -19.63
C PHE A 127 -5.13 1.80 -18.90
N PHE A 128 -5.46 0.63 -19.46
CA PHE A 128 -6.41 -0.30 -18.84
C PHE A 128 -5.91 -0.84 -17.50
N TRP A 129 -4.60 -1.02 -17.38
CA TRP A 129 -3.97 -1.50 -16.16
C TRP A 129 -3.84 -0.43 -15.07
N ILE A 130 -3.72 0.84 -15.44
CA ILE A 130 -3.79 1.95 -14.49
C ILE A 130 -5.25 2.21 -14.07
N ALA A 131 -6.21 1.98 -14.97
CA ALA A 131 -7.63 2.18 -14.68
C ALA A 131 -8.23 1.09 -13.78
N SER A 132 -7.76 -0.16 -13.86
CA SER A 132 -8.41 -1.27 -13.15
C SER A 132 -8.38 -1.18 -11.61
N PRO A 133 -7.31 -0.70 -10.93
CA PRO A 133 -7.36 -0.45 -9.49
C PRO A 133 -8.35 0.65 -9.12
N ILE A 134 -8.49 1.67 -9.97
CA ILE A 134 -9.44 2.77 -9.76
C ILE A 134 -10.88 2.24 -9.84
N VAL A 135 -11.17 1.35 -10.81
CA VAL A 135 -12.48 0.69 -10.91
C VAL A 135 -12.73 -0.21 -9.70
N TYR A 136 -11.73 -0.98 -9.26
CA TYR A 136 -11.84 -1.81 -8.06
C TYR A 136 -12.12 -0.97 -6.81
N SER A 137 -11.43 0.16 -6.65
CA SER A 137 -11.66 1.15 -5.61
C SER A 137 -13.08 1.72 -5.67
N ALA A 138 -13.57 2.07 -6.86
CA ALA A 138 -14.92 2.61 -7.03
C ALA A 138 -16.00 1.60 -6.63
N ILE A 139 -15.82 0.31 -6.98
CA ILE A 139 -16.71 -0.77 -6.54
C ILE A 139 -16.67 -0.91 -5.02
N TRP A 140 -15.48 -0.88 -4.42
CA TRP A 140 -15.30 -0.92 -2.97
C TRP A 140 -16.05 0.22 -2.27
N MET A 141 -15.86 1.45 -2.75
CA MET A 141 -16.53 2.64 -2.23
C MET A 141 -18.05 2.55 -2.38
N PHE A 142 -18.52 2.07 -3.53
CA PHE A 142 -19.96 1.90 -3.78
C PHE A 142 -20.58 0.92 -2.77
N ILE A 143 -20.00 -0.27 -2.62
CA ILE A 143 -20.47 -1.28 -1.65
C ILE A 143 -20.47 -0.69 -0.24
N THR A 144 -19.37 -0.04 0.14
CA THR A 144 -19.22 0.61 1.45
C THR A 144 -20.32 1.64 1.68
N ALA A 145 -20.56 2.52 0.72
CA ALA A 145 -21.58 3.57 0.82
C ALA A 145 -23.00 3.02 0.92
N VAL A 146 -23.34 1.95 0.18
CA VAL A 146 -24.71 1.42 0.17
C VAL A 146 -25.01 0.45 1.32
N THR A 147 -23.99 -0.18 1.91
CA THR A 147 -24.19 -1.23 2.92
C THR A 147 -23.68 -0.91 4.33
N LEU A 148 -22.73 0.02 4.48
CA LEU A 148 -22.01 0.27 5.74
C LEU A 148 -22.18 1.69 6.27
N GLN A 149 -23.22 2.39 5.81
CA GLN A 149 -23.57 3.72 6.31
C GLN A 149 -24.09 3.65 7.76
N GLY A 150 -23.82 4.71 8.52
CA GLY A 150 -24.32 4.87 9.87
C GLY A 150 -25.85 4.86 9.96
N ASN A 151 -26.37 4.39 11.10
CA ASN A 151 -27.80 4.39 11.40
C ASN A 151 -28.04 4.68 12.88
N LYS A 152 -29.28 5.05 13.24
CA LYS A 152 -29.63 5.45 14.62
C LYS A 152 -29.29 4.41 15.69
N PHE A 153 -29.37 3.12 15.37
CA PHE A 153 -29.03 2.07 16.33
C PHE A 153 -27.52 1.98 16.56
N THR A 154 -26.76 2.22 15.49
CA THR A 154 -25.30 2.25 15.52
C THR A 154 -24.80 3.51 16.22
N ASP A 155 -25.48 4.65 16.05
CA ASP A 155 -25.21 5.89 16.78
C ASP A 155 -25.26 5.67 18.30
N VAL A 156 -26.34 5.03 18.79
CA VAL A 156 -26.51 4.72 20.22
C VAL A 156 -25.39 3.80 20.72
N MET A 157 -25.07 2.75 19.96
CA MET A 157 -23.98 1.83 20.32
C MET A 157 -22.63 2.56 20.38
N LEU A 158 -22.32 3.40 19.39
CA LEU A 158 -21.07 4.13 19.31
C LEU A 158 -20.96 5.17 20.43
N GLU A 159 -22.05 5.86 20.74
CA GLU A 159 -22.11 6.83 21.84
C GLU A 159 -21.83 6.17 23.19
N GLU A 160 -22.52 5.06 23.49
CA GLU A 160 -22.38 4.37 24.78
C GLU A 160 -21.01 3.70 24.97
N GLN A 161 -20.48 3.08 23.91
CA GLN A 161 -19.29 2.22 24.03
C GLN A 161 -17.97 2.95 23.78
N VAL A 162 -17.99 4.01 22.95
CA VAL A 162 -16.80 4.72 22.49
C VAL A 162 -16.86 6.20 22.89
N LEU A 163 -17.83 6.97 22.38
CA LEU A 163 -17.76 8.44 22.42
C LEU A 163 -17.87 9.02 23.83
N ARG A 164 -18.72 8.45 24.70
CA ARG A 164 -18.85 8.89 26.10
C ARG A 164 -17.54 8.80 26.89
N LYS A 165 -16.69 7.81 26.60
CA LYS A 165 -15.39 7.67 27.27
C LYS A 165 -14.39 8.75 26.84
N GLN A 166 -14.61 9.32 25.66
CA GLN A 166 -13.73 10.33 25.06
C GLN A 166 -14.29 11.75 25.13
N ASN A 167 -15.50 11.93 25.69
CA ASN A 167 -16.23 13.20 25.73
C ASN A 167 -16.44 13.82 24.33
N ILE A 168 -16.71 12.99 23.32
CA ILE A 168 -16.99 13.41 21.95
C ILE A 168 -18.50 13.29 21.68
N SER A 169 -19.09 14.24 20.95
CA SER A 169 -20.48 14.14 20.51
C SER A 169 -20.60 13.34 19.21
N ILE A 170 -21.69 12.58 19.05
CA ILE A 170 -22.04 11.92 17.79
C ILE A 170 -22.17 12.93 16.62
N SER A 171 -22.53 14.19 16.93
CA SER A 171 -22.67 15.26 15.94
C SER A 171 -21.34 15.81 15.41
N GLU A 172 -20.22 15.48 16.05
CA GLU A 172 -18.88 15.94 15.68
C GLU A 172 -18.10 14.90 14.87
N ILE A 173 -18.69 13.74 14.62
CA ILE A 173 -18.03 12.63 13.91
C ILE A 173 -18.80 12.18 12.69
N VAL A 174 -18.09 11.52 11.78
CA VAL A 174 -18.68 10.63 10.78
C VAL A 174 -18.06 9.25 10.94
N TYR A 175 -18.78 8.22 10.54
CA TYR A 175 -18.26 6.87 10.59
C TYR A 175 -18.83 5.98 9.49
N ILE A 176 -18.07 4.95 9.17
CA ILE A 176 -18.41 3.89 8.23
C ILE A 176 -18.08 2.56 8.87
N GLY A 177 -19.01 1.62 8.84
CA GLY A 177 -18.71 0.27 9.26
C GLY A 177 -19.93 -0.58 9.62
N PRO A 178 -19.73 -1.91 9.69
CA PRO A 178 -20.81 -2.82 10.04
C PRO A 178 -21.20 -2.75 11.51
N ASN A 179 -22.52 -2.69 11.74
CA ASN A 179 -23.15 -3.14 12.97
C ASN A 179 -24.10 -4.30 12.62
N TYR A 180 -23.66 -5.54 12.83
CA TYR A 180 -24.44 -6.72 12.44
C TYR A 180 -25.68 -6.97 13.32
N TYR A 181 -25.68 -6.43 14.54
CA TYR A 181 -26.73 -6.64 15.53
C TYR A 181 -27.18 -5.30 16.14
N PRO A 182 -27.91 -4.47 15.38
CA PRO A 182 -28.35 -3.15 15.83
C PRO A 182 -29.29 -3.23 17.06
N GLN A 183 -29.99 -4.34 17.24
CA GLN A 183 -30.74 -4.66 18.45
C GLN A 183 -30.40 -6.07 18.90
N LYS A 184 -30.63 -6.37 20.19
CA LYS A 184 -30.47 -7.74 20.70
C LYS A 184 -31.31 -8.69 19.84
N GLU A 185 -30.66 -9.71 19.29
CA GLU A 185 -31.28 -10.79 18.50
C GLU A 185 -31.86 -10.38 17.14
N VAL A 186 -31.67 -9.14 16.69
CA VAL A 186 -32.05 -8.70 15.34
C VAL A 186 -30.80 -8.63 14.47
N ILE A 187 -30.79 -9.42 13.40
CA ILE A 187 -29.70 -9.45 12.42
C ILE A 187 -30.00 -8.43 11.32
N ASP A 188 -29.05 -7.54 11.03
CA ASP A 188 -29.08 -6.72 9.84
C ASP A 188 -28.31 -7.38 8.70
N TRP A 189 -29.04 -7.83 7.69
CA TRP A 189 -28.46 -8.52 6.53
C TRP A 189 -27.69 -7.60 5.60
N VAL A 190 -27.97 -6.29 5.61
CA VAL A 190 -27.34 -5.35 4.66
C VAL A 190 -25.84 -5.18 4.95
N PRO A 191 -25.40 -4.85 6.19
CA PRO A 191 -23.98 -4.79 6.52
C PRO A 191 -23.28 -6.14 6.39
N ILE A 192 -23.98 -7.25 6.66
CA ILE A 192 -23.45 -8.61 6.49
C ILE A 192 -23.10 -8.87 5.02
N LEU A 193 -24.02 -8.58 4.10
CA LEU A 193 -23.80 -8.76 2.66
C LEU A 193 -22.69 -7.83 2.15
N GLY A 194 -22.67 -6.58 2.64
CA GLY A 194 -21.59 -5.62 2.37
C GLY A 194 -20.22 -6.17 2.74
N MET A 195 -20.05 -6.55 4.01
CA MET A 195 -18.79 -7.05 4.53
C MET A 195 -18.39 -8.40 3.95
N ALA A 196 -19.35 -9.28 3.66
CA ALA A 196 -19.07 -10.54 2.95
C ALA A 196 -18.53 -10.27 1.55
N THR A 197 -19.07 -9.29 0.84
CA THR A 197 -18.61 -8.89 -0.50
C THR A 197 -17.20 -8.29 -0.44
N LEU A 198 -16.93 -7.36 0.49
CA LEU A 198 -15.60 -6.78 0.68
C LEU A 198 -14.57 -7.85 1.08
N THR A 199 -14.96 -8.78 1.94
CA THR A 199 -14.11 -9.90 2.37
C THR A 199 -13.79 -10.84 1.18
N LEU A 200 -14.79 -11.16 0.35
CA LEU A 200 -14.58 -11.93 -0.88
C LEU A 200 -13.63 -11.21 -1.85
N MET A 201 -13.78 -9.90 -2.00
CA MET A 201 -12.88 -9.07 -2.80
C MET A 201 -11.42 -9.17 -2.32
N ILE A 202 -11.18 -9.16 -1.00
CA ILE A 202 -9.85 -9.39 -0.40
C ILE A 202 -9.33 -10.79 -0.75
N PHE A 203 -10.13 -11.84 -0.58
CA PHE A 203 -9.71 -13.21 -0.87
C PHE A 203 -9.40 -13.44 -2.35
N VAL A 204 -10.16 -12.83 -3.26
CA VAL A 204 -9.86 -12.85 -4.71
C VAL A 204 -8.53 -12.16 -5.01
N SER A 205 -8.22 -11.05 -4.32
CA SER A 205 -6.91 -10.39 -4.42
C SER A 205 -5.78 -11.31 -3.96
N ILE A 206 -5.89 -11.93 -2.78
CA ILE A 206 -4.89 -12.87 -2.25
C ILE A 206 -4.67 -14.03 -3.22
N TYR A 207 -5.74 -14.66 -3.70
CA TYR A 207 -5.67 -15.74 -4.68
C TYR A 207 -4.94 -15.31 -5.95
N SER A 208 -5.29 -14.13 -6.47
CA SER A 208 -4.68 -13.58 -7.69
C SER A 208 -3.18 -13.33 -7.50
N ILE A 209 -2.78 -12.74 -6.37
CA ILE A 209 -1.37 -12.52 -6.02
C ILE A 209 -0.60 -13.85 -6.02
N ILE A 210 -1.11 -14.87 -5.32
CA ILE A 210 -0.45 -16.18 -5.23
C ILE A 210 -0.34 -16.83 -6.61
N TYR A 211 -1.44 -16.83 -7.38
CA TYR A 211 -1.48 -17.41 -8.72
C TYR A 211 -0.48 -16.72 -9.67
N PHE A 212 -0.52 -15.39 -9.76
CA PHE A 212 0.35 -14.63 -10.65
C PHE A 212 1.81 -14.60 -10.17
N ALA A 213 2.08 -14.68 -8.87
CA ALA A 213 3.43 -14.86 -8.33
C ALA A 213 4.02 -16.20 -8.77
N ALA A 214 3.27 -17.30 -8.61
CA ALA A 214 3.70 -18.63 -9.05
C ALA A 214 3.93 -18.66 -10.58
N LYS A 215 3.00 -18.11 -11.36
CA LYS A 215 3.12 -18.01 -12.82
C LYS A 215 4.35 -17.19 -13.24
N SER A 216 4.60 -16.05 -12.58
CA SER A 216 5.78 -15.20 -12.83
C SER A 216 7.09 -15.93 -12.56
N TYR A 217 7.15 -16.69 -11.46
CA TYR A 217 8.32 -17.47 -11.11
C TYR A 217 8.65 -18.52 -12.18
N ILE A 218 7.65 -19.27 -12.63
CA ILE A 218 7.79 -20.28 -13.69
C ILE A 218 8.22 -19.62 -15.01
N ALA A 219 7.58 -18.51 -15.39
CA ALA A 219 7.89 -17.79 -16.62
C ALA A 219 9.34 -17.26 -16.64
N MET A 220 9.83 -16.77 -15.50
CA MET A 220 11.22 -16.32 -15.38
C MET A 220 12.21 -17.48 -15.52
N ASN A 221 11.95 -18.60 -14.87
CA ASN A 221 12.81 -19.77 -14.97
C ASN A 221 12.94 -20.22 -16.44
N LYS A 222 11.83 -20.21 -17.18
CA LYS A 222 11.82 -20.48 -18.63
C LYS A 222 12.63 -19.46 -19.44
N LEU A 223 12.51 -18.16 -19.14
CA LEU A 223 13.29 -17.12 -19.83
C LEU A 223 14.80 -17.24 -19.63
N VAL A 224 15.22 -17.59 -18.41
CA VAL A 224 16.62 -17.82 -18.07
C VAL A 224 17.18 -18.98 -18.90
N LEU A 225 16.43 -20.09 -18.98
CA LEU A 225 16.81 -21.32 -19.66
C LEU A 225 16.75 -21.22 -21.19
N THR A 226 15.78 -20.49 -21.77
CA THR A 226 15.48 -20.57 -23.22
C THR A 226 15.84 -19.31 -24.01
N SER A 227 15.95 -18.11 -23.40
CA SER A 227 16.11 -16.89 -24.22
C SER A 227 17.54 -16.63 -24.67
N LYS A 228 17.69 -16.13 -25.91
CA LYS A 228 18.93 -15.60 -26.50
C LYS A 228 19.28 -14.18 -26.02
N ASN A 229 18.54 -13.64 -25.05
CA ASN A 229 18.75 -12.28 -24.54
C ASN A 229 20.07 -12.17 -23.78
N SER A 230 20.62 -10.96 -23.71
CA SER A 230 21.89 -10.69 -23.02
C SER A 230 21.84 -11.09 -21.54
N GLN A 231 22.96 -11.54 -20.98
CA GLN A 231 23.07 -11.90 -19.56
C GLN A 231 22.66 -10.73 -18.64
N ARG A 232 22.97 -9.50 -19.04
CA ARG A 232 22.59 -8.28 -18.30
C ARG A 232 21.06 -8.08 -18.24
N TYR A 233 20.35 -8.40 -19.32
CA TYR A 233 18.88 -8.35 -19.33
C TYR A 233 18.29 -9.40 -18.38
N LYS A 234 18.77 -10.66 -18.47
CA LYS A 234 18.32 -11.76 -17.60
C LYS A 234 18.55 -11.44 -16.11
N ALA A 235 19.73 -10.93 -15.76
CA ALA A 235 20.06 -10.55 -14.38
C ALA A 235 19.15 -9.44 -13.84
N SER A 236 18.85 -8.42 -14.66
CA SER A 236 17.96 -7.32 -14.28
C SER A 236 16.52 -7.81 -14.03
N GLN A 237 16.04 -8.73 -14.87
CA GLN A 237 14.71 -9.31 -14.74
C GLN A 237 14.61 -10.23 -13.49
N ALA A 238 15.64 -11.02 -13.21
CA ALA A 238 15.69 -11.88 -12.02
C ALA A 238 15.73 -11.07 -10.72
N GLN A 239 16.53 -10.01 -10.66
CA GLN A 239 16.56 -9.10 -9.50
C GLN A 239 15.18 -8.50 -9.22
N LEU A 240 14.49 -8.10 -10.29
CA LEU A 240 13.19 -7.46 -10.17
C LEU A 240 12.09 -8.43 -9.77
N LEU A 241 12.14 -9.67 -10.24
CA LEU A 241 11.25 -10.72 -9.75
C LEU A 241 11.51 -11.02 -8.27
N ASN A 242 12.77 -11.12 -7.84
CA ASN A 242 13.09 -11.37 -6.44
C ASN A 242 12.61 -10.23 -5.53
N ALA A 243 12.83 -8.97 -5.96
CA ALA A 243 12.29 -7.80 -5.28
C ALA A 243 10.77 -7.89 -5.15
N LEU A 244 10.09 -8.26 -6.25
CA LEU A 244 8.64 -8.34 -6.28
C LEU A 244 8.09 -9.47 -5.39
N VAL A 245 8.74 -10.63 -5.33
CA VAL A 245 8.33 -11.72 -4.42
C VAL A 245 8.44 -11.28 -2.96
N ILE A 246 9.52 -10.58 -2.61
CA ILE A 246 9.68 -10.02 -1.25
C ILE A 246 8.61 -8.95 -0.99
N GLN A 247 8.35 -8.08 -1.96
CA GLN A 247 7.27 -7.09 -1.89
C GLN A 247 5.89 -7.72 -1.80
N ALA A 248 5.65 -8.94 -2.29
CA ALA A 248 4.36 -9.63 -2.15
C ALA A 248 3.98 -9.89 -0.69
N ILE A 249 5.00 -10.21 0.11
CA ILE A 249 4.83 -10.64 1.50
C ILE A 249 4.42 -9.46 2.37
N ILE A 250 4.95 -8.27 2.06
CA ILE A 250 4.71 -7.04 2.84
C ILE A 250 3.21 -6.69 2.91
N PRO A 251 2.47 -6.43 1.82
CA PRO A 251 1.05 -6.12 1.87
C PRO A 251 0.20 -7.32 2.24
N PHE A 252 0.66 -8.56 2.03
CA PHE A 252 -0.03 -9.74 2.55
C PHE A 252 -0.05 -9.71 4.09
N VAL A 253 1.11 -9.52 4.72
CA VAL A 253 1.26 -9.51 6.18
C VAL A 253 0.71 -8.22 6.81
N LEU A 254 0.88 -7.06 6.17
CA LEU A 254 0.55 -5.76 6.76
C LEU A 254 -0.85 -5.25 6.41
N MET A 255 -1.44 -5.69 5.29
CA MET A 255 -2.77 -5.24 4.87
C MET A 255 -3.78 -6.38 4.81
N HIS A 256 -3.51 -7.45 4.05
CA HIS A 256 -4.52 -8.48 3.78
C HIS A 256 -4.86 -9.33 5.01
N LEU A 257 -3.84 -9.83 5.74
CA LEU A 257 -4.06 -10.66 6.93
C LEU A 257 -4.74 -9.86 8.05
N PRO A 258 -4.25 -8.65 8.43
CA PRO A 258 -4.91 -7.83 9.43
C PRO A 258 -6.34 -7.42 9.03
N ALA A 259 -6.56 -7.00 7.76
CA ALA A 259 -7.90 -6.66 7.27
C ALA A 259 -8.86 -7.85 7.32
N SER A 260 -8.43 -9.03 6.88
CA SER A 260 -9.24 -10.24 6.96
C SER A 260 -9.62 -10.57 8.41
N ALA A 261 -8.67 -10.41 9.33
CA ALA A 261 -8.89 -10.65 10.75
C ALA A 261 -9.93 -9.68 11.33
N VAL A 262 -9.80 -8.37 11.10
CA VAL A 262 -10.77 -7.38 11.63
C VAL A 262 -12.12 -7.40 10.92
N PHE A 263 -12.21 -7.89 9.68
CA PHE A 263 -13.49 -8.00 8.98
C PHE A 263 -14.27 -9.25 9.40
N ILE A 264 -13.55 -10.36 9.66
CA ILE A 264 -14.16 -11.65 10.03
C ILE A 264 -14.49 -11.72 11.52
N MET A 265 -13.61 -11.24 12.42
CA MET A 265 -13.83 -11.39 13.87
C MET A 265 -15.16 -10.82 14.39
N PRO A 266 -15.63 -9.65 13.94
CA PRO A 266 -16.92 -9.12 14.38
C PRO A 266 -18.10 -9.99 13.96
N PHE A 267 -18.02 -10.78 12.88
CA PHE A 267 -19.09 -11.73 12.54
C PHE A 267 -19.32 -12.77 13.65
N PHE A 268 -18.24 -13.19 14.32
CA PHE A 268 -18.30 -14.14 15.43
C PHE A 268 -18.51 -13.46 16.79
N SER A 269 -18.81 -12.16 16.82
CA SER A 269 -18.89 -11.35 18.03
C SER A 269 -17.58 -11.31 18.84
N CYS A 270 -16.44 -11.54 18.18
CA CYS A 270 -15.10 -11.57 18.77
C CYS A 270 -14.29 -10.28 18.51
N GLY A 271 -14.94 -9.21 18.04
CA GLY A 271 -14.31 -7.91 17.79
C GLY A 271 -13.66 -7.36 19.06
N ASN A 272 -12.37 -7.05 18.97
CA ASN A 272 -11.54 -6.56 20.07
C ASN A 272 -10.70 -5.36 19.61
N GLN A 273 -10.78 -4.25 20.36
CA GLN A 273 -10.12 -2.98 20.08
C GLN A 273 -8.61 -3.10 19.79
N THR A 274 -7.94 -4.07 20.41
CA THR A 274 -6.51 -4.34 20.16
C THR A 274 -6.26 -4.76 18.71
N PHE A 275 -7.13 -5.56 18.09
CA PHE A 275 -6.97 -5.96 16.70
C PHE A 275 -7.21 -4.81 15.73
N ALA A 276 -8.21 -3.95 16.01
CA ALA A 276 -8.42 -2.72 15.23
C ALA A 276 -7.20 -1.80 15.30
N SER A 277 -6.62 -1.66 16.50
CA SER A 277 -5.40 -0.86 16.71
C SER A 277 -4.20 -1.43 15.98
N ILE A 278 -3.99 -2.76 16.03
CA ILE A 278 -2.93 -3.44 15.26
C ILE A 278 -3.13 -3.21 13.77
N PHE A 279 -4.35 -3.40 13.25
CA PHE A 279 -4.66 -3.17 11.84
C PHE A 279 -4.37 -1.73 11.43
N SER A 280 -4.75 -0.77 12.25
CA SER A 280 -4.47 0.65 12.04
C SER A 280 -2.97 0.93 11.91
N VAL A 281 -2.14 0.35 12.80
CA VAL A 281 -0.68 0.47 12.75
C VAL A 281 -0.08 -0.23 11.52
N THR A 282 -0.53 -1.44 11.18
CA THR A 282 0.04 -2.19 10.05
C THR A 282 -0.28 -1.53 8.71
N VAL A 283 -1.47 -0.95 8.56
CA VAL A 283 -1.86 -0.15 7.39
C VAL A 283 -0.99 1.12 7.27
N ALA A 284 -0.72 1.81 8.37
CA ALA A 284 0.16 2.98 8.35
C ALA A 284 1.63 2.62 8.08
N LEU A 285 2.09 1.44 8.52
CA LEU A 285 3.46 0.97 8.32
C LEU A 285 3.70 0.47 6.89
N TYR A 286 2.67 -0.02 6.20
CA TYR A 286 2.77 -0.60 4.88
C TYR A 286 3.48 0.32 3.85
N PRO A 287 3.10 1.60 3.68
CA PRO A 287 3.74 2.51 2.71
C PRO A 287 5.23 2.73 3.00
N VAL A 288 5.68 2.57 4.24
CA VAL A 288 7.08 2.70 4.63
C VAL A 288 7.90 1.50 4.15
N LEU A 289 7.35 0.29 4.30
CA LEU A 289 8.08 -0.95 4.06
C LEU A 289 8.05 -1.42 2.61
N ASP A 290 6.94 -1.19 1.90
CA ASP A 290 6.75 -1.62 0.51
C ASP A 290 7.83 -1.15 -0.50
N PRO A 291 8.31 0.11 -0.47
CA PRO A 291 9.35 0.56 -1.40
C PRO A 291 10.75 -0.01 -1.09
N LEU A 292 10.99 -0.50 0.14
CA LEU A 292 12.34 -0.87 0.59
C LEU A 292 12.97 -2.02 -0.22
N PRO A 293 12.27 -3.14 -0.50
CA PRO A 293 12.86 -4.19 -1.33
C PRO A 293 13.22 -3.70 -2.73
N THR A 294 12.41 -2.81 -3.34
CA THR A 294 12.75 -2.22 -4.64
C THR A 294 14.04 -1.40 -4.54
N ILE A 295 14.20 -0.58 -3.49
CA ILE A 295 15.39 0.23 -3.28
C ILE A 295 16.64 -0.64 -3.06
N PHE A 296 16.56 -1.67 -2.21
CA PHE A 296 17.72 -2.46 -1.80
C PHE A 296 18.08 -3.62 -2.74
N VAL A 297 17.11 -4.19 -3.47
CA VAL A 297 17.36 -5.31 -4.39
C VAL A 297 17.73 -4.83 -5.79
N VAL A 298 17.16 -3.72 -6.27
CA VAL A 298 17.46 -3.19 -7.60
C VAL A 298 18.79 -2.45 -7.58
N LYS A 299 19.81 -3.02 -8.25
CA LYS A 299 21.20 -2.50 -8.23
C LYS A 299 21.30 -1.00 -8.53
N CYS A 300 20.57 -0.51 -9.53
CA CYS A 300 20.62 0.90 -9.95
C CYS A 300 20.15 1.86 -8.85
N TYR A 301 19.09 1.47 -8.12
CA TYR A 301 18.56 2.29 -7.03
C TYR A 301 19.44 2.18 -5.79
N ARG A 302 19.87 0.97 -5.42
CA ARG A 302 20.78 0.78 -4.28
C ARG A 302 22.05 1.61 -4.42
N VAL A 303 22.72 1.54 -5.57
CA VAL A 303 23.95 2.31 -5.82
C VAL A 303 23.70 3.82 -5.72
N ALA A 304 22.60 4.30 -6.31
CA ALA A 304 22.25 5.72 -6.25
C ALA A 304 21.98 6.21 -4.83
N VAL A 305 21.28 5.40 -4.01
CA VAL A 305 21.03 5.73 -2.59
C VAL A 305 22.32 5.71 -1.78
N THR A 306 23.18 4.68 -1.93
CA THR A 306 24.46 4.61 -1.23
C THR A 306 25.37 5.79 -1.56
N GLN A 307 25.42 6.21 -2.83
CA GLN A 307 26.17 7.40 -3.25
C GLN A 307 25.62 8.71 -2.66
N TYR A 308 24.30 8.82 -2.54
CA TYR A 308 23.68 9.99 -1.93
C TYR A 308 23.95 10.05 -0.43
N LEU A 309 23.81 8.91 0.27
CA LEU A 309 24.10 8.80 1.69
C LEU A 309 25.59 9.06 2.00
N SER A 310 26.52 8.54 1.18
CA SER A 310 27.95 8.81 1.37
C SER A 310 28.29 10.29 1.19
N LYS A 311 27.64 10.98 0.24
CA LYS A 311 27.80 12.43 0.05
C LYS A 311 27.24 13.25 1.21
N ILE A 312 26.15 12.82 1.83
CA ILE A 312 25.61 13.47 3.04
C ILE A 312 26.55 13.21 4.23
N CYS A 313 27.02 11.99 4.42
CA CYS A 313 27.96 11.66 5.50
C CYS A 313 29.26 12.45 5.37
N SER A 314 29.80 12.62 4.16
CA SER A 314 30.99 13.43 3.91
C SER A 314 30.76 14.93 4.16
N LEU A 315 29.55 15.45 3.88
CA LEU A 315 29.16 16.81 4.23
C LEU A 315 28.95 17.01 5.74
N CYS A 316 28.49 15.97 6.45
CA CYS A 316 28.32 15.98 7.91
C CYS A 316 29.62 15.67 8.70
N GLY A 317 30.79 15.60 8.02
CA GLY A 317 32.08 15.37 8.68
C GLY A 317 32.33 13.93 9.15
N PHE A 318 31.46 12.98 8.83
CA PHE A 318 31.68 11.55 9.09
C PHE A 318 32.40 10.93 7.88
N HIS A 319 33.73 10.82 7.98
CA HIS A 319 34.52 10.00 7.05
C HIS A 319 34.22 8.52 7.33
N SER A 320 33.29 7.92 6.59
CA SER A 320 33.16 6.46 6.54
C SER A 320 33.99 5.92 5.38
N GLN A 321 35.00 5.10 5.71
CA GLN A 321 35.76 4.30 4.75
C GLN A 321 34.83 3.24 4.13
N PHE A 322 34.08 3.63 3.10
CA PHE A 322 33.36 2.71 2.22
C PHE A 322 33.80 2.95 0.76
N GLU A 323 35.10 2.99 0.54
CA GLU A 323 35.72 2.80 -0.78
C GLU A 323 36.40 1.44 -0.80
N GLY A 324 35.60 0.41 -1.05
CA GLY A 324 36.07 -0.92 -1.42
C GLY A 324 35.24 -1.39 -2.61
N ASP A 325 35.92 -1.54 -3.76
CA ASP A 325 35.47 -2.20 -4.99
C ASP A 325 34.50 -1.44 -5.92
N LEU A 326 35.00 -0.34 -6.51
CA LEU A 326 34.60 0.07 -7.86
C LEU A 326 35.78 -0.19 -8.81
N PRO A 327 35.60 -0.94 -9.93
CA PRO A 327 36.67 -1.15 -10.88
C PRO A 327 37.02 0.18 -11.55
N SER A 328 38.31 0.50 -11.53
CA SER A 328 38.91 1.65 -12.16
C SER A 328 38.52 1.73 -13.63
N SER A 329 38.06 2.91 -14.05
CA SER A 329 37.87 3.26 -15.46
C SER A 329 39.23 3.22 -16.16
N THR A 330 39.50 2.14 -16.89
CA THR A 330 40.56 2.13 -17.88
C THR A 330 40.22 3.13 -18.97
N SER A 331 41.16 4.04 -19.20
CA SER A 331 41.22 4.98 -20.29
C SER A 331 41.10 4.25 -21.63
N TYR A 332 39.98 4.44 -22.32
CA TYR A 332 39.87 4.13 -23.75
C TYR A 332 40.69 5.16 -24.52
N GLN A 333 41.89 4.79 -24.96
CA GLN A 333 42.61 5.50 -26.01
C GLN A 333 41.96 5.18 -27.36
N SER A 334 41.57 6.22 -28.08
CA SER A 334 41.08 6.18 -29.45
C SER A 334 42.18 5.67 -30.40
N PRO A 335 41.89 4.77 -31.37
CA PRO A 335 42.88 4.41 -32.39
C PRO A 335 43.08 5.56 -33.38
N PRO A 336 44.29 5.71 -33.97
CA PRO A 336 44.58 6.78 -34.91
C PRO A 336 43.90 6.53 -36.26
N ILE A 337 43.40 7.63 -36.84
CA ILE A 337 42.84 7.69 -38.19
C ILE A 337 44.00 7.50 -39.17
N ALA A 338 43.99 6.41 -39.93
CA ALA A 338 44.89 6.24 -41.06
C ALA A 338 44.33 7.03 -42.26
N ILE A 339 45.07 8.03 -42.72
CA ILE A 339 44.89 8.66 -44.02
C ILE A 339 45.92 8.03 -44.95
N SER A 340 45.44 7.21 -45.89
CA SER A 340 46.06 6.94 -47.19
C SER A 340 45.06 6.24 -48.09
#